data_AF-A0A1Q4VFK4-F1
#
_entry.id   AF-A0A1Q4VFK4-F1
#
_cell.length_a   1.000
_cell.length_b   1.000
_cell.length_c   1.000
_cell.angle_alpha   90.00
_cell.angle_beta   90.00
_cell.angle_gamma   90.00
#
_symmetry.space_group_name_H-M   'P 1'
#
loop_
_entity.id
_entity.type
_entity.pdbx_description
1 polymer ?
#
loop_
_entity_poly.entity_id
_entity_poly.type
_entity_poly.pdbx_seq_one_letter_code
_entity_poly.pdbx_strand_id
1 'polypeptide(L)'
;MTITPSIETQPVNVWQSAVPVLYNVQSAAFQIKATLMEFNQLTTELFFGAKWVPVKDAEGADTGTYRLDLSSTPELSEISMVVDWSQKDMHYRCVIPRAMVSERGAIQLSRTEAGKFELTVDALDSNGGLGYVLTDDDVLDASSPNVTPPPPTTP
;
A
#
# COMPACT_ATOMS: atom_id res chain seq x y z
N MET A 1 9.57 -0.95 -1.76
CA MET A 1 8.24 -0.92 -1.13
C MET A 1 8.36 -0.18 0.18
N THR A 2 7.39 0.66 0.52
CA THR A 2 7.34 1.41 1.78
C THR A 2 5.97 1.26 2.40
N ILE A 3 5.92 0.93 3.69
CA ILE A 3 4.69 0.86 4.49
C ILE A 3 4.74 2.00 5.51
N THR A 4 3.69 2.81 5.55
CA THR A 4 3.63 4.01 6.40
C THR A 4 2.34 4.00 7.22
N PRO A 5 2.41 3.67 8.53
CA PRO A 5 1.32 3.97 9.45
C PRO A 5 1.37 5.45 9.87
N SER A 6 0.20 6.11 9.93
CA SER A 6 0.07 7.47 10.46
C SER A 6 -1.16 7.61 11.34
N ILE A 7 -1.06 8.45 12.38
CA ILE A 7 -2.14 8.78 13.30
C ILE A 7 -2.10 10.29 13.52
N GLU A 8 -3.23 10.96 13.29
CA GLU A 8 -3.38 12.37 13.61
C GLU A 8 -4.14 12.52 14.93
N THR A 9 -3.59 13.33 15.84
CA THR A 9 -4.19 13.58 17.14
C THR A 9 -4.42 15.06 17.38
N GLN A 10 -5.59 15.41 17.91
CA GLN A 10 -5.93 16.78 18.31
C GLN A 10 -5.84 16.94 19.83
N PRO A 11 -5.06 17.91 20.33
CA PRO A 11 -4.95 18.19 21.75
C PRO A 11 -6.20 18.88 22.29
N VAL A 12 -6.78 18.35 23.36
CA VAL A 12 -7.87 18.99 24.12
C VAL A 12 -7.25 19.87 25.19
N ASN A 13 -7.32 21.18 24.97
CA ASN A 13 -6.85 22.19 25.93
C ASN A 13 -7.99 22.68 26.81
N VAL A 14 -7.70 22.92 28.08
CA VAL A 14 -8.64 23.53 29.04
C VAL A 14 -8.05 24.82 29.60
N TRP A 15 -8.92 25.79 29.91
CA TRP A 15 -8.55 27.16 30.24
C TRP A 15 -7.67 27.34 31.50
N GLN A 16 -7.46 26.28 32.29
CA GLN A 16 -6.61 26.25 33.49
C GLN A 16 -5.24 25.58 33.25
N SER A 17 -4.97 25.02 32.07
CA SER A 17 -3.74 24.24 31.82
C SER A 17 -3.02 24.73 30.56
N ALA A 18 -1.71 24.96 30.70
CA ALA A 18 -0.82 25.27 29.58
C ALA A 18 -0.41 24.02 28.78
N VAL A 19 -0.74 22.82 29.28
CA VAL A 19 -0.48 21.53 28.63
C VAL A 19 -1.79 20.78 28.37
N PRO A 20 -1.90 20.05 27.24
CA PRO A 20 -3.10 19.30 26.92
C PRO A 20 -3.33 18.16 27.90
N VAL A 21 -4.60 17.95 28.26
CA VAL A 21 -5.00 16.90 29.22
C VAL A 21 -5.26 15.57 28.50
N LEU A 22 -5.69 15.63 27.24
CA LEU A 22 -6.07 14.47 26.44
C LEU A 22 -5.82 14.76 24.96
N TYR A 23 -5.48 13.72 24.20
CA TYR A 23 -5.35 13.76 22.74
C TYR A 23 -6.45 12.92 22.10
N ASN A 24 -7.32 13.53 21.31
CA ASN A 24 -8.31 12.80 20.53
C ASN A 24 -7.67 12.31 19.23
N VAL A 25 -7.78 11.02 18.92
CA VAL A 25 -7.40 10.50 17.60
C VAL A 25 -8.42 11.01 16.59
N GLN A 26 -7.95 11.84 15.65
CA GLN A 26 -8.76 12.44 14.60
C GLN A 26 -8.85 11.53 13.38
N SER A 27 -7.73 10.94 13.00
CA SER A 27 -7.62 10.01 11.88
C SER A 27 -6.51 9.00 12.14
N ALA A 28 -6.66 7.80 11.58
CA ALA A 28 -5.59 6.81 11.48
C ALA A 28 -5.58 6.33 10.02
N ALA A 29 -4.39 6.29 9.42
CA ALA A 29 -4.22 5.84 8.04
C ALA A 29 -3.07 4.83 7.96
N PHE A 30 -3.22 3.90 7.02
CA PHE A 30 -2.19 2.93 6.71
C PHE A 30 -2.00 2.90 5.21
N GLN A 31 -0.83 3.37 4.76
CA GLN A 31 -0.52 3.57 3.36
C GLN A 31 0.64 2.68 2.93
N ILE A 32 0.50 2.12 1.73
CA ILE A 32 1.52 1.29 1.09
C ILE A 32 1.92 1.90 -0.24
N LYS A 33 3.20 2.22 -0.37
CA LYS A 33 3.80 2.62 -1.65
C LYS A 33 4.60 1.44 -2.22
N ALA A 34 4.16 0.95 -3.37
CA ALA A 34 4.77 -0.18 -4.05
C ALA A 34 5.17 0.22 -5.48
N THR A 35 6.23 -0.44 -5.97
CA THR A 35 6.62 -0.38 -7.38
C THR A 35 6.46 -1.78 -7.93
N LEU A 36 5.40 -1.99 -8.71
CA LEU A 36 5.18 -3.25 -9.39
C LEU A 36 6.11 -3.33 -10.58
N MET A 37 6.71 -4.49 -10.79
CA MET A 37 7.53 -4.79 -11.96
C MET A 37 6.75 -5.74 -12.86
N GLU A 38 7.14 -5.79 -14.13
CA GLU A 38 6.61 -6.69 -15.15
C GLU A 38 5.25 -6.26 -15.74
N PHE A 39 5.14 -6.41 -17.06
CA PHE A 39 3.91 -6.24 -17.81
C PHE A 39 3.14 -7.56 -17.84
N ASN A 40 2.34 -7.80 -16.82
CA ASN A 40 1.37 -8.89 -16.81
C ASN A 40 -0.05 -8.34 -16.69
N GLN A 41 -1.05 -9.22 -16.88
CA GLN A 41 -2.45 -8.85 -16.81
C GLN A 41 -2.79 -8.22 -15.45
N LEU A 42 -2.39 -8.85 -14.36
CA LEU A 42 -2.73 -8.40 -13.00
C LEU A 42 -2.17 -7.01 -12.68
N THR A 43 -0.89 -6.75 -12.98
CA THR A 43 -0.21 -5.48 -12.74
C THR A 43 -0.85 -4.37 -13.58
N THR A 44 -1.12 -4.64 -14.85
CA THR A 44 -1.70 -3.63 -15.75
C THR A 44 -3.15 -3.33 -15.39
N GLU A 45 -3.98 -4.34 -15.11
CA GLU A 45 -5.36 -4.14 -14.69
C GLU A 45 -5.45 -3.40 -13.35
N LEU A 46 -4.59 -3.75 -12.37
CA LEU A 46 -4.53 -3.08 -11.08
C LEU A 46 -4.07 -1.61 -11.23
N PHE A 47 -3.03 -1.36 -12.02
CA PHE A 47 -2.50 -0.01 -12.23
C PHE A 47 -3.51 0.87 -12.97
N PHE A 48 -4.11 0.41 -14.06
CA PHE A 48 -5.04 1.21 -14.85
C PHE A 48 -6.47 1.22 -14.32
N GLY A 49 -6.83 0.29 -13.42
CA GLY A 49 -8.19 0.17 -12.89
C GLY A 49 -9.22 -0.27 -13.93
N ALA A 50 -8.79 -0.97 -14.98
CA ALA A 50 -9.62 -1.43 -16.07
C ALA A 50 -9.27 -2.88 -16.42
N LYS A 51 -10.17 -3.59 -17.10
CA LYS A 51 -9.96 -4.99 -17.51
C LYS A 51 -9.64 -5.07 -18.99
N TRP A 52 -8.78 -6.01 -19.38
CA TRP A 52 -8.50 -6.24 -20.79
C TRP A 52 -9.74 -6.81 -21.49
N VAL A 53 -10.09 -6.22 -22.63
CA VAL A 53 -11.19 -6.69 -23.48
C VAL A 53 -10.66 -7.02 -24.88
N PRO A 54 -11.09 -8.15 -25.49
CA PRO A 54 -10.69 -8.49 -26.84
C PRO A 54 -11.30 -7.50 -27.83
N VAL A 55 -10.48 -7.06 -28.79
CA VAL A 55 -10.96 -6.28 -29.92
C VAL A 55 -11.66 -7.22 -30.88
N LYS A 56 -12.94 -6.94 -31.13
CA LYS A 56 -13.76 -7.68 -32.09
C LYS A 56 -13.74 -7.00 -33.45
N ASP A 57 -13.72 -7.78 -34.52
CA ASP A 57 -13.91 -7.30 -35.88
C ASP A 57 -15.38 -6.91 -36.15
N ALA A 58 -15.69 -6.47 -37.37
CA ALA A 58 -17.04 -6.06 -37.77
C ALA A 58 -18.04 -7.24 -37.74
N GLU A 59 -17.53 -8.47 -37.83
CA GLU A 59 -18.26 -9.73 -37.81
C GLU A 59 -18.38 -10.33 -36.39
N GLY A 60 -17.79 -9.68 -35.38
CA GLY A 60 -17.87 -10.06 -33.97
C GLY A 60 -16.87 -11.15 -33.53
N ALA A 61 -15.92 -11.53 -34.38
CA ALA A 61 -14.86 -12.48 -34.07
C ALA A 61 -13.64 -11.80 -33.43
N ASP A 62 -12.89 -12.57 -32.64
CA ASP A 62 -11.74 -12.06 -31.90
C ASP A 62 -10.54 -11.84 -32.83
N THR A 63 -10.00 -10.62 -32.84
CA THR A 63 -8.88 -10.23 -33.70
C THR A 63 -7.50 -10.63 -33.16
N GLY A 64 -7.45 -11.26 -31.98
CA GLY A 64 -6.20 -11.53 -31.26
C GLY A 64 -5.52 -10.27 -30.67
N THR A 65 -6.15 -9.10 -30.79
CA THR A 65 -5.71 -7.86 -30.16
C THR A 65 -6.56 -7.59 -28.92
N TYR A 66 -5.94 -7.11 -27.85
CA TYR A 66 -6.62 -6.71 -26.62
C TYR A 66 -6.51 -5.20 -26.43
N ARG A 67 -7.57 -4.58 -25.91
CA ARG A 67 -7.58 -3.17 -25.54
C ARG A 67 -7.97 -3.02 -24.08
N LEU A 68 -7.55 -1.91 -23.50
CA LEU A 68 -7.88 -1.53 -22.15
C LEU A 68 -8.74 -0.27 -22.21
N ASP A 69 -10.02 -0.41 -21.92
CA ASP A 69 -10.98 0.69 -22.01
C ASP A 69 -10.92 1.51 -20.71
N LEU A 70 -10.23 2.65 -20.75
CA LEU A 70 -10.12 3.56 -19.61
C LEU A 70 -11.36 4.45 -19.52
N SER A 71 -12.18 4.23 -18.50
CA SER A 71 -13.35 5.06 -18.21
C SER A 71 -12.93 6.42 -17.65
N SER A 72 -13.63 7.49 -18.06
CA SER A 72 -13.49 8.81 -17.44
C SER A 72 -14.08 8.87 -16.02
N THR A 73 -14.96 7.93 -15.69
CA THR A 73 -15.48 7.67 -14.34
C THR A 73 -15.08 6.26 -13.94
N PRO A 74 -13.85 6.05 -13.44
CA PRO A 74 -13.42 4.73 -13.02
C PRO A 74 -14.23 4.26 -11.81
N GLU A 75 -14.63 2.99 -11.80
CA GLU A 75 -15.16 2.36 -10.59
C GLU A 75 -14.04 2.17 -9.58
N LEU A 76 -14.30 2.53 -8.32
CA LEU A 76 -13.37 2.27 -7.22
C LEU A 76 -13.37 0.78 -6.93
N SER A 77 -12.31 0.09 -7.36
CA SER A 77 -12.09 -1.31 -7.01
C SER A 77 -11.48 -1.42 -5.62
N GLU A 78 -12.19 -2.14 -4.74
CA GLU A 78 -11.64 -2.59 -3.47
C GLU A 78 -10.82 -3.85 -3.70
N ILE A 79 -9.60 -3.86 -3.16
CA ILE A 79 -8.69 -5.01 -3.21
C ILE A 79 -8.32 -5.42 -1.79
N SER A 80 -8.00 -6.70 -1.62
CA SER A 80 -7.25 -7.15 -0.43
C SER A 80 -5.79 -7.28 -0.83
N MET A 81 -4.88 -6.93 0.09
CA MET A 81 -3.46 -6.96 -0.19
C MET A 81 -2.72 -7.60 0.97
N VAL A 82 -1.76 -8.46 0.63
CA VAL A 82 -0.86 -9.10 1.58
C VAL A 82 0.56 -8.78 1.16
N VAL A 83 1.38 -8.40 2.12
CA VAL A 83 2.78 -8.10 1.91
C VAL A 83 3.59 -8.99 2.80
N ASP A 84 4.44 -9.81 2.18
CA ASP A 84 5.37 -10.68 2.89
C ASP A 84 6.79 -10.14 2.74
N TRP A 85 7.54 -10.15 3.83
CA TRP A 85 8.99 -9.90 3.82
C TRP A 85 9.67 -10.79 4.86
N SER A 86 10.96 -11.02 4.69
CA SER A 86 11.78 -11.77 5.65
C SER A 86 12.98 -10.96 6.10
N GLN A 87 13.39 -11.18 7.35
CA GLN A 87 14.62 -10.67 7.92
C GLN A 87 15.37 -11.85 8.54
N LYS A 88 16.51 -12.23 7.94
CA LYS A 88 17.22 -13.48 8.27
C LYS A 88 16.26 -14.68 8.17
N ASP A 89 16.07 -15.42 9.27
CA ASP A 89 15.18 -16.58 9.36
C ASP A 89 13.76 -16.21 9.84
N MET A 90 13.51 -14.94 10.15
CA MET A 90 12.19 -14.45 10.56
C MET A 90 11.36 -14.01 9.35
N HIS A 91 10.08 -14.36 9.36
CA HIS A 91 9.09 -13.99 8.37
C HIS A 91 8.10 -13.00 8.96
N TYR A 92 7.74 -12.01 8.17
CA TYR A 92 6.76 -11.01 8.49
C TYR A 92 5.73 -10.93 7.38
N ARG A 93 4.47 -10.76 7.77
CA ARG A 93 3.33 -10.63 6.86
C ARG A 93 2.44 -9.49 7.31
N CYS A 94 2.22 -8.51 6.45
CA CYS A 94 1.19 -7.50 6.64
C CYS A 94 -0.04 -7.87 5.81
N VAL A 95 -1.20 -7.96 6.46
CA VAL A 95 -2.49 -8.25 5.82
C VAL A 95 -3.36 -7.01 5.88
N ILE A 96 -3.76 -6.51 4.71
CA ILE A 96 -4.78 -5.47 4.55
C ILE A 96 -6.04 -6.09 3.95
N PRO A 97 -7.12 -6.21 4.73
CA PRO A 97 -8.35 -6.86 4.27
C PRO A 97 -9.11 -6.05 3.21
N ARG A 98 -9.08 -4.71 3.33
CA ARG A 98 -9.70 -3.78 2.38
C ARG A 98 -8.75 -2.65 2.08
N ALA A 99 -8.48 -2.42 0.81
CA ALA A 99 -7.59 -1.38 0.35
C ALA A 99 -8.11 -0.80 -0.98
N MET A 100 -7.75 0.44 -1.26
CA MET A 100 -8.01 1.08 -2.54
C MET A 100 -6.74 1.73 -3.06
N VAL A 101 -6.63 1.79 -4.39
CA VAL A 101 -5.56 2.56 -5.03
C VAL A 101 -5.89 4.04 -4.88
N SER A 102 -5.09 4.74 -4.07
CA SER A 102 -5.25 6.18 -3.82
C SER A 102 -4.53 7.02 -4.86
N GLU A 103 -3.33 6.61 -5.25
CA GLU A 103 -2.52 7.31 -6.25
C GLU A 103 -1.85 6.34 -7.21
N ARG A 104 -1.84 6.72 -8.48
CA ARG A 104 -1.11 6.02 -9.55
C ARG A 104 0.05 6.92 -9.95
N GLY A 105 1.26 6.47 -9.67
CA GLY A 105 2.48 7.20 -10.01
C GLY A 105 2.87 7.04 -11.47
N ALA A 106 4.13 7.36 -11.77
CA ALA A 106 4.66 7.26 -13.12
C ALA A 106 4.85 5.79 -13.57
N ILE A 107 4.61 5.53 -14.86
CA ILE A 107 5.10 4.32 -15.51
C ILE A 107 6.49 4.62 -16.06
N GLN A 108 7.52 3.93 -15.57
CA GLN A 108 8.87 4.05 -16.11
C GLN A 108 9.09 2.98 -17.17
N LEU A 109 9.23 3.42 -18.42
CA LEU A 109 9.57 2.58 -19.56
C LEU A 109 11.02 2.82 -19.92
N SER A 110 11.86 1.81 -19.76
CA SER A 110 13.24 1.84 -20.21
C SER A 110 13.49 0.70 -21.17
N ARG A 111 14.47 0.86 -22.07
CA ARG A 111 14.84 -0.19 -23.02
C ARG A 111 15.60 -1.34 -22.34
N THR A 112 16.21 -1.07 -21.19
CA THR A 112 17.21 -1.93 -20.53
C THR A 112 16.72 -2.55 -19.23
N GLU A 113 15.68 -2.00 -18.61
CA GLU A 113 15.09 -2.49 -17.37
C GLU A 113 13.62 -2.85 -17.58
N ALA A 114 13.10 -3.73 -16.72
CA ALA A 114 11.68 -4.02 -16.67
C ALA A 114 10.86 -2.74 -16.41
N GLY A 115 9.67 -2.67 -17.00
CA GLY A 115 8.72 -1.60 -16.72
C GLY A 115 8.38 -1.53 -15.24
N LYS A 116 8.39 -0.32 -14.69
CA LYS A 116 8.06 -0.06 -13.28
C LYS A 116 6.75 0.72 -13.21
N PHE A 117 5.83 0.24 -12.40
CA PHE A 117 4.54 0.87 -12.14
C PHE A 117 4.49 1.31 -10.68
N GLU A 118 4.50 2.60 -10.45
CA GLU A 118 4.39 3.14 -9.09
C GLU A 118 2.93 3.23 -8.67
N LEU A 119 2.61 2.65 -7.51
CA LEU A 119 1.25 2.62 -6.97
C LEU A 119 1.28 2.97 -5.48
N THR A 120 0.32 3.78 -5.06
CA THR A 120 0.03 4.04 -3.67
C THR A 120 -1.35 3.46 -3.35
N VAL A 121 -1.39 2.66 -2.30
CA VAL A 121 -2.58 1.95 -1.84
C VAL A 121 -2.87 2.37 -0.40
N ASP A 122 -4.10 2.78 -0.15
CA ASP A 122 -4.56 3.16 1.19
C ASP A 122 -5.46 2.05 1.73
N ALA A 123 -5.22 1.66 2.99
CA ALA A 123 -6.10 0.76 3.70
C ALA A 123 -7.43 1.44 4.03
N LEU A 124 -8.50 0.69 3.84
CA LEU A 124 -9.85 1.09 4.22
C LEU A 124 -10.25 0.39 5.51
N ASP A 125 -11.15 1.03 6.26
CA ASP A 125 -11.68 0.43 7.49
C ASP A 125 -12.35 -0.92 7.19
N SER A 126 -12.00 -1.90 8.00
CA SER A 126 -12.60 -3.22 8.02
C SER A 126 -12.91 -3.60 9.46
N ASN A 127 -14.16 -3.40 9.87
CA ASN A 127 -14.64 -3.67 11.23
C ASN A 127 -13.83 -2.98 12.34
N GLY A 128 -13.39 -1.73 12.12
CA GLY A 128 -12.59 -0.97 13.09
C GLY A 128 -11.08 -1.26 13.02
N GLY A 129 -10.61 -2.01 12.02
CA GLY A 129 -9.20 -2.31 11.80
C GLY A 129 -8.74 -1.91 10.39
N LEU A 130 -7.49 -1.43 10.29
CA LEU A 130 -6.83 -1.11 9.02
C LEU A 130 -6.00 -2.26 8.46
N GLY A 131 -5.83 -3.33 9.23
CA GLY A 131 -4.99 -4.47 8.91
C GLY A 131 -4.25 -4.98 10.15
N TYR A 132 -3.41 -5.99 9.95
CA TYR A 132 -2.58 -6.56 11.00
C TYR A 132 -1.26 -7.07 10.44
N VAL A 133 -0.26 -7.19 11.32
CA VAL A 133 1.05 -7.76 10.98
C VAL A 133 1.24 -9.05 11.78
N LEU A 134 1.67 -10.10 11.09
CA LEU A 134 2.03 -11.39 11.65
C LEU A 134 3.55 -11.55 11.57
N THR A 135 4.14 -12.20 12.57
CA THR A 135 5.54 -12.61 12.56
C THR A 135 5.72 -13.94 13.28
N ASP A 136 6.75 -14.68 12.90
CA ASP A 136 7.25 -15.87 13.62
C ASP A 136 8.44 -15.55 14.55
N ASP A 137 8.82 -14.28 14.66
CA ASP A 137 9.85 -13.79 15.57
C ASP A 137 9.36 -13.83 17.03
N ASP A 138 10.28 -14.08 17.96
CA ASP A 138 10.01 -14.07 19.41
C ASP A 138 10.04 -12.62 19.93
N VAL A 139 9.10 -11.81 19.43
CA VAL A 139 8.97 -10.39 19.76
C VAL A 139 8.52 -10.13 21.21
N LEU A 140 8.15 -11.19 21.95
CA LEU A 140 7.72 -11.10 23.34
C LEU A 140 8.84 -11.44 24.32
N ASP A 141 9.94 -12.06 23.85
CA ASP A 141 11.13 -12.26 24.67
C ASP A 141 11.98 -10.98 24.70
N ALA A 142 11.96 -10.32 25.87
CA ALA A 142 12.72 -9.11 26.16
C ALA A 142 14.26 -9.31 26.20
N SER A 143 14.76 -10.53 25.92
CA SER A 143 16.19 -10.85 25.87
C SER A 143 16.84 -10.60 24.50
N SER A 144 16.07 -10.24 23.48
CA SER A 144 16.58 -9.91 22.14
C SER A 144 17.55 -8.71 22.19
N PRO A 145 18.72 -8.78 21.52
CA PRO A 145 19.78 -7.80 21.71
C PRO A 145 19.33 -6.42 21.21
N ASN A 146 19.26 -5.46 22.13
CA ASN A 146 19.09 -4.04 21.85
C ASN A 146 19.99 -3.62 20.69
N VAL A 147 19.39 -3.40 19.50
CA VAL A 147 20.06 -2.70 18.41
C VAL A 147 20.22 -1.27 18.87
N THR A 148 21.39 -0.96 19.44
CA THR A 148 21.71 0.39 19.89
C THR A 148 21.83 1.26 18.63
N PRO A 149 21.05 2.34 18.49
CA PRO A 149 21.16 3.21 17.34
C PRO A 149 22.58 3.81 17.27
N PRO A 150 23.15 4.00 16.08
CA PRO A 150 24.48 4.58 15.95
C PRO A 150 24.49 5.99 16.57
N PRO A 151 25.59 6.36 17.25
CA PRO A 151 25.69 7.66 17.91
C PRO A 151 25.54 8.79 16.88
N PRO A 152 24.86 9.90 17.24
CA PRO A 152 24.70 11.03 16.33
C PRO A 152 26.07 11.60 15.98
N THR A 153 26.42 11.58 14.69
CA THR A 153 27.60 12.29 14.18
C THR A 153 27.33 13.79 14.31
N THR A 154 28.08 14.44 15.20
CA THR A 154 28.07 15.91 15.35
C THR A 154 28.77 16.55 14.13
N PRO A 155 28.30 17.70 13.62
CA PRO A 155 28.95 18.41 12.51
C PRO A 155 30.34 18.95 12.85
#